data_AF-A0A3T0M2A6-F1
#
_entry.id   AF-A0A3T0M2A6-F1
#
_cell.length_a   1.000
_cell.length_b   1.000
_cell.length_c   1.000
_cell.angle_alpha   90.00
_cell.angle_beta   90.00
_cell.angle_gamma   90.00
#
_symmetry.space_group_name_H-M   'P 1'
#
loop_
_entity.id
_entity.type
_entity.pdbx_description
1 polymer ?
#
loop_
_entity_poly.entity_id
_entity_poly.type
_entity_poly.pdbx_seq_one_letter_code
_entity_poly.pdbx_strand_id
1 'polypeptide(L)'
;MTDFILDVIKEGLKKLNIYKLIYLLWIIEMYYLIANSIDYFIVNIANGFGINKVFSLPQVAINYNQMVLDKINIWSIVILYLGIVLFFSGIIMSLLKAVPIIKDIDIFIKYSGCGLSLGFGFILIYIIYWIFKFSHLLFIALILIIVIAPKIIMKMHNNRIKF
;
A
#
# COMPACT_ATOMS: atom_id res chain seq x y z
N MET A 1 3.16 30.90 5.28
CA MET A 1 2.40 29.67 4.92
C MET A 1 3.36 28.56 4.50
N THR A 2 4.39 28.86 3.69
CA THR A 2 5.45 27.94 3.26
C THR A 2 6.31 27.39 4.42
N ASP A 3 6.68 28.23 5.39
CA ASP A 3 7.53 27.82 6.52
C ASP A 3 6.80 26.87 7.48
N PHE A 4 5.51 27.10 7.72
CA PHE A 4 4.66 26.21 8.52
C PHE A 4 4.55 24.82 7.89
N ILE A 5 4.38 24.74 6.57
CA ILE A 5 4.33 23.45 5.85
C ILE A 5 5.68 22.73 5.94
N LEU A 6 6.79 23.46 5.78
CA LEU A 6 8.15 22.92 5.91
C LEU A 6 8.44 22.39 7.32
N ASP A 7 7.98 23.07 8.36
CA ASP A 7 8.17 22.66 9.75
C ASP A 7 7.33 21.42 10.08
N VAL A 8 6.08 21.36 9.63
CA VAL A 8 5.22 20.17 9.78
C VAL A 8 5.82 18.96 9.04
N ILE A 9 6.36 19.16 7.83
CA ILE A 9 7.03 18.09 7.08
C ILE A 9 8.30 17.64 7.81
N LYS A 10 9.13 18.57 8.31
CA LYS A 10 10.37 18.23 9.03
C LYS A 10 10.09 17.48 10.34
N GLU A 11 9.09 17.89 11.11
CA GLU A 11 8.70 17.19 12.33
C GLU A 11 8.09 15.81 12.05
N GLY A 12 7.32 15.68 10.97
CA GLY A 12 6.80 14.39 10.49
C GLY A 12 7.91 13.44 10.06
N LEU A 13 8.88 13.94 9.29
CA LEU A 13 10.04 13.17 8.81
C LEU A 13 10.97 12.73 9.95
N LYS A 14 11.19 13.57 10.97
CA LYS A 14 12.01 13.21 12.14
C LYS A 14 11.43 12.04 12.95
N LYS A 15 10.11 11.81 12.89
CA LYS A 15 9.42 10.72 13.62
C LYS A 15 9.23 9.45 12.77
N LEU A 16 9.59 9.49 11.49
CA LEU A 16 9.43 8.39 10.56
C LEU A 16 10.61 7.42 10.67
N ASN A 17 10.36 6.27 11.31
CA ASN A 17 11.24 5.11 11.21
C ASN A 17 11.11 4.50 9.80
N ILE A 18 12.18 3.90 9.27
CA ILE A 18 12.21 3.31 7.92
C ILE A 18 11.08 2.30 7.67
N TYR A 19 10.66 1.55 8.70
CA TYR A 19 9.48 0.68 8.64
C TYR A 19 8.20 1.46 8.35
N LYS A 20 8.00 2.58 9.05
CA LYS A 20 6.82 3.44 8.87
C LYS A 20 6.82 4.12 7.50
N LEU A 21 8.00 4.37 6.92
CA LEU A 21 8.12 4.99 5.60
C LEU A 21 7.54 4.08 4.50
N ILE A 22 7.83 2.78 4.51
CA ILE A 22 7.29 1.85 3.52
C ILE A 22 5.76 1.72 3.64
N TYR A 23 5.23 1.63 4.85
CA TYR A 23 3.78 1.62 5.05
C TYR A 23 3.13 2.95 4.67
N LEU A 24 3.83 4.07 4.83
CA LEU A 24 3.35 5.37 4.34
C LEU A 24 3.31 5.41 2.81
N LEU A 25 4.36 4.92 2.13
CA LEU A 25 4.39 4.80 0.66
C LEU A 25 3.25 3.92 0.16
N TRP A 26 3.01 2.80 0.83
CA TRP A 26 1.90 1.91 0.56
C TRP A 26 0.53 2.59 0.69
N ILE A 27 0.33 3.41 1.74
CA ILE A 27 -0.91 4.17 1.92
C ILE A 27 -1.08 5.21 0.81
N ILE A 28 -0.02 5.93 0.45
CA ILE A 28 -0.05 6.93 -0.63
C ILE A 28 -0.42 6.26 -1.96
N GLU A 29 0.21 5.14 -2.28
CA GLU A 29 -0.11 4.34 -3.47
C GLU A 29 -1.57 3.90 -3.45
N MET A 30 -2.08 3.38 -2.33
CA MET A 30 -3.48 3.00 -2.19
C MET A 30 -4.44 4.13 -2.52
N TYR A 31 -4.25 5.33 -1.94
CA TYR A 31 -5.09 6.49 -2.25
C TYR A 31 -5.06 6.85 -3.74
N TYR A 32 -3.87 6.80 -4.35
CA TYR A 32 -3.69 7.11 -5.76
C TYR A 32 -4.40 6.11 -6.68
N LEU A 33 -4.30 4.81 -6.39
CA LEU A 33 -4.96 3.75 -7.17
C LEU A 33 -6.49 3.75 -6.96
N ILE A 34 -6.96 4.11 -5.76
CA ILE A 34 -8.39 4.29 -5.48
C ILE A 34 -8.95 5.42 -6.36
N ALA A 35 -8.29 6.57 -6.37
CA ALA A 35 -8.72 7.72 -7.16
C ALA A 35 -8.83 7.36 -8.66
N ASN A 36 -7.81 6.66 -9.19
CA ASN A 36 -7.83 6.16 -10.56
C ASN A 36 -8.97 5.18 -10.85
N SER A 37 -9.27 4.28 -9.90
CA SER A 37 -10.34 3.30 -10.08
C SER A 37 -11.72 3.94 -10.01
N ILE A 38 -11.90 4.96 -9.16
CA ILE A 38 -13.15 5.75 -9.08
C ILE A 38 -13.36 6.51 -10.40
N ASP A 39 -12.33 7.16 -10.93
CA ASP A 39 -12.40 7.87 -12.20
C ASP A 39 -12.83 6.93 -13.35
N TYR A 40 -12.16 5.77 -13.45
CA TYR A 40 -12.53 4.73 -14.41
C TYR A 40 -14.00 4.28 -14.28
N PHE A 41 -14.49 4.13 -13.05
CA PHE A 41 -15.87 3.75 -12.79
C PHE A 41 -16.88 4.83 -13.21
N ILE A 42 -16.61 6.09 -12.86
CA ILE A 42 -17.47 7.24 -13.22
C ILE A 42 -17.55 7.38 -14.74
N VAL A 43 -16.42 7.31 -15.43
CA VAL A 43 -16.35 7.42 -16.90
C VAL A 43 -17.13 6.28 -17.57
N ASN A 44 -16.95 5.04 -17.13
CA ASN A 44 -17.67 3.90 -17.69
C ASN A 44 -19.19 3.99 -17.47
N ILE A 45 -19.64 4.46 -16.30
CA ILE A 45 -21.06 4.72 -16.04
C ILE A 45 -21.58 5.80 -17.00
N ALA A 46 -20.90 6.94 -17.08
CA ALA A 46 -21.33 8.06 -17.91
C ALA A 46 -21.45 7.67 -19.39
N ASN A 47 -20.48 6.90 -19.91
CA ASN A 47 -20.49 6.36 -21.27
C ASN A 47 -21.67 5.39 -21.49
N GLY A 48 -21.99 4.54 -20.49
CA GLY A 48 -23.15 3.64 -20.53
C GLY A 48 -24.49 4.37 -20.61
N PHE A 49 -24.56 5.61 -20.09
CA PHE A 49 -25.75 6.48 -20.18
C PHE A 49 -25.71 7.47 -21.36
N GLY A 50 -24.70 7.40 -22.24
CA GLY A 50 -24.56 8.29 -23.40
C GLY A 50 -24.11 9.72 -23.05
N ILE A 51 -23.61 9.95 -21.83
CA ILE A 51 -23.17 11.26 -21.32
C ILE A 51 -21.66 11.41 -21.59
N ASN A 52 -21.28 11.49 -22.87
CA ASN A 52 -19.88 11.35 -23.31
C ASN A 52 -18.97 12.58 -23.05
N LYS A 53 -19.48 13.68 -22.49
CA LYS A 53 -18.74 14.97 -22.43
C LYS A 53 -18.69 15.68 -21.07
N VAL A 54 -19.33 15.18 -20.02
CA VAL A 54 -19.51 15.99 -18.79
C VAL A 54 -18.37 15.83 -17.78
N PHE A 55 -17.57 14.74 -17.85
CA PHE A 55 -16.57 14.41 -16.82
C PHE A 55 -15.13 14.24 -17.34
N SER A 56 -14.82 14.70 -18.56
CA SER A 56 -13.45 14.56 -19.07
C SER A 56 -12.50 15.53 -18.35
N LEU A 57 -11.58 14.99 -17.57
CA LEU A 57 -10.41 15.71 -17.05
C LEU A 57 -9.66 16.41 -18.20
N PRO A 58 -9.02 17.57 -17.95
CA PRO A 58 -8.15 18.20 -18.95
C PRO A 58 -7.09 17.21 -19.44
N GLN A 59 -6.79 17.19 -20.74
CA GLN A 59 -5.82 16.26 -21.33
C GLN A 59 -4.45 16.30 -20.62
N VAL A 60 -4.04 17.48 -20.16
CA VAL A 60 -2.82 17.66 -19.38
C VAL A 60 -2.83 16.82 -18.10
N ALA A 61 -3.94 16.81 -17.35
CA ALA A 61 -4.09 16.01 -16.14
C ALA A 61 -4.06 14.51 -16.44
N ILE A 62 -4.72 14.08 -17.52
CA ILE A 62 -4.70 12.69 -17.99
C ILE A 62 -3.26 12.24 -18.31
N ASN A 63 -2.51 13.08 -19.03
CA ASN A 63 -1.13 12.77 -19.41
C ASN A 63 -0.21 12.66 -18.18
N TYR A 64 -0.34 13.54 -17.19
CA TYR A 64 0.43 13.43 -15.95
C TYR A 64 0.07 12.18 -15.16
N ASN A 65 -1.22 11.86 -15.07
CA ASN A 65 -1.68 10.64 -14.40
C ASN A 65 -1.10 9.38 -15.07
N GLN A 66 -1.15 9.32 -16.40
CA GLN A 66 -0.56 8.21 -17.16
C GLN A 66 0.95 8.11 -16.92
N MET A 67 1.66 9.24 -16.93
CA MET A 67 3.10 9.27 -16.65
C MET A 67 3.43 8.69 -15.26
N VAL A 68 2.63 9.00 -14.24
CA VAL A 68 2.81 8.43 -12.89
C VAL A 68 2.54 6.93 -12.89
N LEU A 69 1.45 6.47 -13.51
CA LEU A 69 1.14 5.03 -13.63
C LEU A 69 2.24 4.26 -14.36
N ASP A 70 2.80 4.83 -15.44
CA ASP A 70 3.90 4.22 -16.19
C ASP A 70 5.16 4.11 -15.32
N LYS A 71 5.45 5.11 -14.50
CA LYS A 71 6.56 5.04 -13.53
C LYS A 71 6.32 3.96 -12.49
N ILE A 72 5.12 3.87 -11.92
CA ILE A 72 4.78 2.80 -10.97
C ILE A 72 4.95 1.42 -11.63
N ASN A 73 4.48 1.27 -12.87
CA ASN A 73 4.62 0.03 -13.64
C ASN A 73 6.09 -0.39 -13.80
N ILE A 74 6.97 0.54 -14.19
CA ILE A 74 8.41 0.29 -14.36
C ILE A 74 9.05 -0.16 -13.05
N TRP A 75 8.72 0.51 -11.94
CA TRP A 75 9.31 0.21 -10.63
C TRP A 75 8.69 -1.01 -9.94
N SER A 76 7.49 -1.45 -10.36
CA SER A 76 6.75 -2.54 -9.71
C SER A 76 7.57 -3.84 -9.60
N ILE A 77 8.30 -4.22 -10.64
CA ILE A 77 9.12 -5.44 -10.64
C ILE A 77 10.32 -5.31 -9.69
N VAL A 78 10.92 -4.13 -9.61
CA VAL A 78 12.03 -3.83 -8.70
C VAL A 78 11.55 -3.88 -7.25
N ILE A 79 10.37 -3.31 -6.98
CA ILE A 79 9.70 -3.35 -5.67
C ILE A 79 9.44 -4.80 -5.23
N LEU A 80 8.92 -5.64 -6.13
CA LEU A 80 8.71 -7.06 -5.85
C LEU A 80 10.03 -7.76 -5.51
N TYR A 81 11.05 -7.56 -6.34
CA TYR A 81 12.37 -8.16 -6.15
C TYR A 81 12.95 -7.77 -4.78
N LEU A 82 12.93 -6.48 -4.43
CA LEU A 82 13.37 -5.99 -3.13
C LEU A 82 12.56 -6.61 -1.98
N GLY A 83 11.24 -6.70 -2.14
CA GLY A 83 10.36 -7.33 -1.17
C GLY A 83 10.74 -8.78 -0.88
N ILE A 84 10.95 -9.58 -1.94
CA ILE A 84 11.36 -10.98 -1.85
C ILE A 84 12.71 -11.10 -1.15
N VAL A 85 13.73 -10.36 -1.61
CA VAL A 85 15.08 -10.41 -1.05
C VAL A 85 15.08 -10.03 0.43
N LEU A 86 14.41 -8.94 0.81
CA LEU A 86 14.32 -8.50 2.19
C LEU A 86 13.58 -9.52 3.06
N PHE A 87 12.48 -10.08 2.57
CA PHE A 87 11.71 -11.09 3.28
C PHE A 87 12.57 -12.33 3.60
N PHE A 88 13.23 -12.92 2.59
CA PHE A 88 14.10 -14.08 2.80
C PHE A 88 15.32 -13.76 3.67
N SER A 89 15.96 -12.60 3.48
CA SER A 89 17.05 -12.17 4.37
C SER A 89 16.57 -12.02 5.82
N GLY A 90 15.34 -11.56 6.04
CA GLY A 90 14.73 -11.43 7.36
C GLY A 90 14.46 -12.78 8.01
N ILE A 91 14.06 -13.79 7.25
CA ILE A 91 13.92 -15.17 7.73
C ILE A 91 15.29 -15.67 8.22
N ILE A 92 16.32 -15.57 7.37
CA ILE A 92 17.68 -16.04 7.69
C ILE A 92 18.20 -15.35 8.95
N MET A 93 18.09 -14.01 9.01
CA MET A 93 18.53 -13.23 10.17
C MET A 93 17.75 -13.57 11.44
N SER A 94 16.45 -13.89 11.33
CA SER A 94 15.65 -14.32 12.47
C SER A 94 16.04 -15.71 12.97
N LEU A 95 16.42 -16.63 12.09
CA LEU A 95 16.93 -17.96 12.46
C LEU A 95 18.26 -17.88 13.20
N LEU A 96 19.12 -16.92 12.84
CA LEU A 96 20.40 -16.69 13.52
C LEU A 96 20.25 -16.30 15.00
N LYS A 97 19.06 -15.89 15.47
CA LYS A 97 18.78 -15.71 16.91
C LYS A 97 18.96 -16.99 17.72
N ALA A 98 18.82 -18.16 17.08
CA ALA A 98 19.00 -19.45 17.74
C ALA A 98 20.49 -19.77 18.01
N VAL A 99 21.43 -19.00 17.45
CA VAL A 99 22.87 -19.23 17.63
C VAL A 99 23.33 -18.70 19.00
N PRO A 100 23.97 -19.52 19.85
CA PRO A 100 24.33 -19.14 21.22
C PRO A 100 25.23 -17.91 21.36
N ILE A 101 26.05 -17.62 20.35
CA ILE A 101 26.97 -16.47 20.35
C ILE A 101 26.23 -15.16 20.01
N ILE A 102 25.11 -15.26 19.28
CA ILE A 102 24.39 -14.12 18.73
C ILE A 102 23.16 -13.78 19.58
N LYS A 103 22.61 -14.76 20.31
CA LYS A 103 21.37 -14.64 21.09
C LYS A 103 21.40 -13.54 22.16
N ASP A 104 22.59 -13.14 22.64
CA ASP A 104 22.75 -12.15 23.71
C ASP A 104 23.16 -10.76 23.17
N ILE A 105 23.21 -10.58 21.84
CA ILE A 105 23.51 -9.30 21.20
C ILE A 105 22.20 -8.51 21.01
N ASP A 106 21.92 -7.56 21.91
CA ASP A 106 20.68 -6.77 21.93
C ASP A 106 20.29 -6.14 20.59
N ILE A 107 21.27 -5.57 19.88
CA ILE A 107 21.06 -4.96 18.56
C ILE A 107 20.56 -6.02 17.57
N PHE A 108 21.14 -7.21 17.60
CA PHE A 108 20.75 -8.30 16.71
C PHE A 108 19.32 -8.74 16.99
N ILE A 109 18.96 -8.97 18.26
CA ILE A 109 17.61 -9.39 18.66
C ILE A 109 16.55 -8.37 18.22
N LYS A 110 16.87 -7.08 18.37
CA LYS A 110 15.97 -5.96 18.06
C LYS A 110 15.75 -5.79 16.56
N TYR A 111 16.77 -6.01 15.73
CA TYR A 111 16.71 -5.68 14.30
C TYR A 111 16.68 -6.88 13.35
N SER A 112 16.86 -8.11 13.80
CA SER A 112 16.92 -9.26 12.88
C SER A 112 15.58 -9.56 12.16
N GLY A 113 14.45 -9.15 12.74
CA GLY A 113 13.12 -9.32 12.14
C GLY A 113 12.74 -8.21 11.15
N CYS A 114 13.61 -7.21 10.99
CA CYS A 114 13.32 -6.02 10.20
C CYS A 114 13.16 -6.33 8.71
N GLY A 115 13.96 -7.24 8.18
CA GLY A 115 13.83 -7.71 6.79
C GLY A 115 12.45 -8.30 6.49
N LEU A 116 11.84 -9.00 7.46
CA LEU A 116 10.48 -9.55 7.32
C LEU A 116 9.44 -8.44 7.19
N SER A 117 9.46 -7.45 8.09
CA SER A 117 8.48 -6.36 8.06
C SER A 117 8.63 -5.49 6.80
N LEU A 118 9.86 -5.10 6.45
CA LEU A 118 10.12 -4.30 5.25
C LEU A 118 9.78 -5.09 3.98
N GLY A 119 10.20 -6.35 3.91
CA GLY A 119 9.92 -7.24 2.79
C GLY A 119 8.42 -7.43 2.57
N PHE A 120 7.67 -7.67 3.65
CA PHE A 120 6.22 -7.76 3.58
C PHE A 120 5.57 -6.45 3.10
N GLY A 121 6.07 -5.29 3.56
CA GLY A 121 5.60 -3.99 3.08
C GLY A 121 5.78 -3.78 1.58
N PHE A 122 6.96 -4.11 1.03
CA PHE A 122 7.19 -4.02 -0.41
C PHE A 122 6.36 -5.03 -1.22
N ILE A 123 6.18 -6.24 -0.70
CA ILE A 123 5.31 -7.24 -1.33
C ILE A 123 3.86 -6.74 -1.38
N LEU A 124 3.37 -6.10 -0.32
CA LEU A 124 2.02 -5.50 -0.30
C LEU A 124 1.84 -4.41 -1.35
N ILE A 125 2.82 -3.50 -1.49
CA ILE A 125 2.84 -2.46 -2.54
C ILE A 125 2.67 -3.11 -3.91
N TYR A 126 3.51 -4.10 -4.23
CA TYR A 126 3.42 -4.83 -5.49
C TYR A 126 2.06 -5.50 -5.71
N ILE A 127 1.55 -6.23 -4.71
CA ILE A 127 0.28 -6.97 -4.84
C ILE A 127 -0.88 -6.02 -5.12
N ILE A 128 -0.94 -4.88 -4.43
CA ILE A 128 -2.03 -3.91 -4.60
C ILE A 128 -1.99 -3.27 -5.99
N TYR A 129 -0.81 -2.91 -6.46
CA TYR A 129 -0.66 -2.43 -7.83
C TYR A 129 -1.03 -3.50 -8.86
N TRP A 130 -0.64 -4.76 -8.63
CA TRP A 130 -0.98 -5.87 -9.51
C TRP A 130 -2.49 -6.12 -9.58
N ILE A 131 -3.20 -6.09 -8.45
CA ILE A 131 -4.67 -6.20 -8.39
C ILE A 131 -5.33 -5.06 -9.16
N PHE A 132 -4.85 -3.83 -8.95
CA PHE A 132 -5.32 -2.65 -9.69
C PHE A 132 -5.17 -2.82 -11.20
N LYS A 133 -3.99 -3.26 -11.66
CA LYS A 133 -3.70 -3.50 -13.08
C LYS A 133 -4.56 -4.62 -13.67
N PHE A 134 -4.87 -5.65 -12.88
CA PHE A 134 -5.71 -6.75 -13.31
C PHE A 134 -7.17 -6.30 -13.48
N SER A 135 -7.72 -5.53 -12.54
CA SER A 135 -9.06 -4.94 -12.66
C SER A 135 -9.29 -3.82 -11.65
N HIS A 136 -9.61 -2.64 -12.16
CA HIS A 136 -10.06 -1.48 -11.36
C HIS A 136 -11.29 -1.80 -10.50
N LEU A 137 -12.22 -2.63 -11.01
CA LEU A 137 -13.43 -3.03 -10.28
C LEU A 137 -13.11 -4.01 -9.15
N LEU A 138 -12.26 -5.00 -9.41
CA LEU A 138 -11.82 -5.94 -8.36
C LEU A 138 -11.04 -5.21 -7.27
N PHE A 139 -10.25 -4.19 -7.63
CA PHE A 139 -9.52 -3.38 -6.67
C PHE A 139 -10.46 -2.64 -5.70
N ILE A 140 -11.49 -1.95 -6.22
CA ILE A 140 -12.50 -1.29 -5.38
C ILE A 140 -13.26 -2.31 -4.52
N ALA A 141 -13.68 -3.44 -5.11
CA ALA A 141 -14.41 -4.48 -4.39
C ALA A 141 -13.57 -5.07 -3.25
N LEU A 142 -12.27 -5.32 -3.48
CA LEU A 142 -11.35 -5.84 -2.48
C LEU A 142 -11.23 -4.89 -1.28
N ILE A 143 -11.12 -3.58 -1.53
CA ILE A 143 -11.06 -2.57 -0.46
C ILE A 143 -12.34 -2.56 0.36
N LEU A 144 -13.50 -2.60 -0.30
CA LEU A 144 -14.79 -2.65 0.37
C LEU A 144 -14.92 -3.92 1.22
N ILE A 145 -14.50 -5.08 0.71
CA ILE A 145 -14.49 -6.35 1.47
C ILE A 145 -13.59 -6.23 2.70
N ILE A 146 -12.37 -5.70 2.56
CA ILE A 146 -11.43 -5.54 3.69
C ILE A 146 -12.01 -4.64 4.79
N VAL A 147 -12.76 -3.59 4.44
CA VAL A 147 -13.36 -2.66 5.42
C VAL A 147 -14.65 -3.20 6.03
N ILE A 148 -15.49 -3.87 5.23
CA ILE A 148 -16.84 -4.27 5.62
C ILE A 148 -16.86 -5.66 6.28
N ALA A 149 -16.08 -6.62 5.79
CA ALA A 149 -16.10 -7.99 6.29
C ALA A 149 -15.78 -8.09 7.80
N PRO A 150 -14.77 -7.40 8.36
CA PRO A 150 -14.50 -7.44 9.79
C PRO A 150 -15.66 -6.89 10.63
N LYS A 151 -16.33 -5.83 10.16
CA LYS A 151 -17.49 -5.24 10.84
C LYS A 151 -18.69 -6.19 10.84
N ILE A 152 -18.92 -6.89 9.73
CA ILE A 152 -19.97 -7.91 9.63
C ILE A 152 -19.68 -9.07 10.57
N ILE A 153 -18.44 -9.61 10.55
CA ILE A 153 -18.02 -10.70 11.44
C ILE A 153 -18.19 -10.31 12.91
N MET A 154 -17.76 -9.10 13.29
CA MET A 154 -17.89 -8.60 14.66
C MET A 154 -19.37 -8.43 15.08
N LYS A 155 -20.23 -7.94 14.17
CA LYS A 155 -21.67 -7.84 14.41
C LYS A 155 -22.32 -9.21 14.56
N MET A 156 -21.95 -10.19 13.73
CA MET A 156 -22.42 -11.57 13.84
C MET A 156 -21.99 -12.23 15.15
N HIS A 157 -20.75 -11.99 15.60
CA HIS A 157 -20.26 -12.47 16.88
C HIS A 157 -21.04 -11.86 18.06
N ASN A 158 -21.27 -10.55 18.06
CA ASN A 158 -22.01 -9.88 19.14
C ASN A 158 -23.48 -10.31 19.22
N ASN A 159 -24.10 -10.63 18.09
CA ASN A 159 -25.47 -11.16 18.07
C ASN A 159 -25.57 -12.62 18.58
N ARG A 160 -24.48 -13.41 18.53
CA ARG A 160 -24.46 -14.77 19.08
C ARG A 160 -24.29 -14.84 20.60
N ILE A 161 -23.76 -13.79 21.25
CA ILE A 161 -23.57 -13.75 22.72
C ILE A 161 -24.85 -13.25 23.45
N LYS A 162 -25.82 -12.70 22.71
CA LYS A 162 -27.05 -12.13 23.28
C LYS A 162 -28.24 -13.11 23.35
N PHE A 163 -28.02 -14.39 23.05
CA PHE A 163 -28.97 -15.49 23.22
C PHE A 163 -28.36 -16.53 24.15
#